data_AF-A0A961K4V2-F1
#
_entry.id   AF-A0A961K4V2-F1
#
_cell.length_a   1.000
_cell.length_b   1.000
_cell.length_c   1.000
_cell.angle_alpha   90.00
_cell.angle_beta   90.00
_cell.angle_gamma   90.00
#
_symmetry.space_group_name_H-M   'P 1'
#
loop_
_entity.id
_entity.type
_entity.pdbx_description
1 polymer ?
#
loop_
_entity_poly.entity_id
_entity_poly.type
_entity_poly.pdbx_seq_one_letter_code
_entity_poly.pdbx_strand_id
1 'polypeptide(L)' 'MDYKAAGAPKFGKNAPRHAEHNARGSKKNPYGKAETKAELVARMRAAAEKRSGK' A
#
# COMPACT_ATOMS: atom_id res chain seq x y z
N MET A 1 2.32 -45.32 6.41
CA MET A 1 2.29 -43.85 6.33
C MET A 1 3.70 -43.38 6.02
N ASP A 2 3.97 -42.98 4.77
CA ASP A 2 5.31 -42.57 4.35
C ASP A 2 5.56 -41.10 4.72
N TYR A 3 6.03 -40.87 5.94
CA TYR A 3 6.31 -39.53 6.46
C TYR A 3 7.34 -38.73 5.63
N LYS A 4 8.11 -39.38 4.75
CA LYS A 4 9.03 -38.73 3.80
C LYS A 4 8.32 -38.04 2.63
N ALA A 5 7.13 -38.50 2.24
CA ALA A 5 6.37 -37.91 1.13
C ALA A 5 5.65 -36.61 1.52
N ALA A 6 5.50 -36.34 2.82
CA ALA A 6 4.77 -35.19 3.33
C ALA A 6 5.49 -33.84 3.12
N GLY A 7 6.81 -33.86 2.82
CA GLY A 7 7.60 -32.64 2.59
C GLY A 7 7.73 -31.75 3.82
N ALA A 8 8.79 -30.93 3.87
CA ALA A 8 8.95 -29.97 4.97
C ALA A 8 7.95 -28.80 4.81
N PRO A 9 7.38 -28.27 5.91
CA PRO A 9 6.56 -27.06 5.86
C PRO A 9 7.33 -25.89 5.24
N LYS A 10 6.77 -25.27 4.21
CA LYS A 10 7.34 -24.06 3.62
C LYS A 10 7.06 -22.87 4.52
N PHE A 11 8.03 -22.50 5.35
CA PHE A 11 7.96 -21.26 6.12
C PHE A 11 8.09 -20.06 5.18
N GLY A 12 7.11 -19.15 5.22
CA GLY A 12 7.21 -17.86 4.55
C GLY A 12 8.36 -17.07 5.16
N LYS A 13 9.48 -16.96 4.44
CA LYS A 13 10.62 -16.14 4.85
C LYS A 13 10.28 -14.68 4.55
N ASN A 14 10.49 -13.80 5.53
CA ASN A 14 10.35 -12.34 5.41
C ASN A 14 8.93 -11.75 5.36
N ALA A 15 7.89 -12.50 5.76
CA ALA A 15 6.57 -11.92 6.02
C ALA A 15 6.37 -11.66 7.51
N PRO A 16 5.87 -10.48 7.93
CA PRO A 16 5.51 -10.24 9.33
C PRO A 16 4.40 -11.20 9.74
N ARG A 17 4.51 -11.77 10.95
CA ARG A 17 3.55 -12.76 11.47
C ARG A 17 2.15 -12.17 11.69
N HIS A 18 2.06 -10.85 11.87
CA HIS A 18 0.84 -10.12 12.14
C HIS A 18 0.79 -8.86 11.28
N ALA A 19 -0.39 -8.54 10.76
CA ALA A 19 -0.63 -7.29 10.04
C ALA A 19 -1.07 -6.21 11.03
N GLU A 20 -0.30 -5.13 11.13
CA GLU A 20 -0.66 -3.99 11.98
C GLU A 20 -1.89 -3.26 11.41
N HIS A 21 -2.83 -2.88 12.29
CA HIS A 21 -4.04 -2.15 11.90
C HIS A 21 -3.73 -0.79 11.27
N ASN A 22 -2.60 -0.19 11.64
CA ASN A 22 -2.15 1.11 11.14
C ASN A 22 -1.11 0.99 10.02
N ALA A 23 -0.87 -0.20 9.48
CA ALA A 23 0.07 -0.37 8.37
C ALA A 23 -0.29 0.57 7.21
N ARG A 24 0.71 1.32 6.73
CA ARG A 24 0.56 2.29 5.65
C ARG A 24 0.11 1.59 4.37
N GLY A 25 -0.99 2.05 3.79
CA GLY A 25 -1.59 1.44 2.59
C GLY A 25 -2.55 0.28 2.89
N SER A 26 -2.80 -0.07 4.15
CA SER A 26 -3.85 -1.05 4.49
C SER A 26 -5.25 -0.46 4.25
N LYS A 27 -6.23 -1.33 3.98
CA LYS A 27 -7.64 -0.91 3.79
C LYS A 27 -8.23 -0.19 5.02
N LYS A 28 -7.65 -0.43 6.21
CA LYS A 28 -8.08 0.13 7.49
C LYS A 28 -7.36 1.43 7.87
N ASN A 29 -6.29 1.82 7.18
CA ASN A 29 -5.58 3.08 7.42
C ASN A 29 -5.93 4.14 6.35
N PRO A 30 -6.80 5.12 6.64
CA PRO A 30 -7.14 6.18 5.69
C PRO A 30 -5.96 7.14 5.43
N TYR A 31 -4.97 7.20 6.33
CA TYR A 31 -3.82 8.12 6.25
C TYR A 31 -2.68 7.62 5.35
N GLY A 32 -2.82 6.44 4.74
CA GLY A 32 -1.80 5.83 3.89
C GLY A 32 -2.12 5.82 2.40
N LYS A 33 -3.30 6.31 1.99
CA LYS A 33 -3.68 6.32 0.57
C LYS A 33 -3.02 7.49 -0.12
N ALA A 34 -2.07 7.19 -1.01
CA ALA A 34 -1.67 8.17 -2.01
C ALA A 34 -2.89 8.51 -2.86
N GLU A 35 -3.02 9.79 -3.20
CA GLU A 35 -4.03 10.25 -4.15
C GLU A 35 -3.89 9.53 -5.48
N THR A 36 -5.02 9.35 -6.14
CA THR A 36 -5.00 8.83 -7.50
C THR A 36 -4.23 9.81 -8.40
N LYS A 37 -3.57 9.28 -9.43
CA LYS A 37 -2.82 10.11 -10.39
C LYS A 37 -3.68 11.25 -10.97
N ALA A 38 -4.98 11.01 -11.15
CA ALA A 38 -5.94 12.01 -11.63
C ALA A 38 -6.09 13.18 -10.65
N GLU A 39 -6.28 12.90 -9.35
CA GLU A 39 -6.41 13.91 -8.30
C GLU A 39 -5.13 14.75 -8.16
N LEU A 40 -3.95 14.11 -8.23
CA LEU A 40 -2.66 14.80 -8.20
C LEU A 40 -2.53 15.79 -9.38
N VAL A 41 -2.86 15.35 -10.59
CA VAL A 41 -2.77 16.19 -11.80
C VAL A 41 -3.76 17.36 -11.72
N ALA A 42 -4.99 17.12 -11.24
CA ALA A 42 -5.98 18.18 -11.05
C ALA A 42 -5.46 19.26 -10.07
N ARG A 43 -4.83 18.85 -8.97
CA ARG A 43 -4.23 19.79 -8.01
C ARG A 43 -3.07 20.58 -8.62
N MET A 44 -2.20 19.94 -9.39
CA MET A 44 -1.09 20.64 -10.04
C MET A 44 -1.59 21.70 -11.02
N ARG A 45 -2.63 21.39 -11.80
CA ARG A 45 -3.26 22.36 -12.71
C ARG A 45 -3.89 23.53 -11.96
N ALA A 46 -4.70 23.26 -10.94
CA ALA A 46 -5.31 24.31 -10.11
C ALA A 46 -4.26 25.20 -9.41
N ALA A 47 -3.13 24.62 -8.98
CA ALA A 47 -2.03 25.37 -8.39
C ALA A 47 -1.25 26.21 -9.42
N ALA A 48 -1.20 25.79 -10.69
CA ALA A 48 -0.62 26.55 -11.78
C ALA A 48 -1.51 27.74 -12.17
N GLU A 49 -2.82 27.52 -12.31
CA GLU A 49 -3.81 28.57 -12.61
C GLU A 49 -3.80 29.69 -11.56
N LYS A 50 -3.72 29.34 -10.27
CA LYS A 50 -3.60 30.31 -9.17
C LYS A 50 -2.30 31.13 -9.22
N ARG A 51 -1.23 30.59 -9.80
CA ARG A 51 0.07 31.28 -9.93
C ARG A 51 0.12 32.17 -11.17
N SER A 52 -0.53 31.77 -12.26
CA SER A 52 -0.60 32.56 -13.50
C SER A 52 -1.65 33.66 -13.45
N GLY A 53 -2.66 33.54 -12.59
CA GLY A 53 -3.71 34.54 -12.38
C GLY A 53 -3.40 35.60 -11.32
N LYS A 54 -2.17 35.65 -10.81
CA LYS A 54 -1.64 36.71 -9.93
C LYS A 54 -0.58 37.48 -10.70
#